data_AF-A0A643C9S1-F1
#
_entry.id   AF-A0A643C9S1-F1
#
_cell.length_a   1.000
_cell.length_b   1.000
_cell.length_c   1.000
_cell.angle_alpha   90.00
_cell.angle_beta   90.00
_cell.angle_gamma   90.00
#
_symmetry.space_group_name_H-M   'P 1'
#
loop_
_entity.id
_entity.type
_entity.pdbx_description
1 polymer ?
#
loop_
_entity_poly.entity_id
_entity_poly.type
_entity_poly.pdbx_seq_one_letter_code
_entity_poly.pdbx_strand_id
1 'polypeptide(L)'
;MQVHRDAESQLVLQEWKKERKELREMTKGSFSAQFGSLFRIDQNPTYFLWRLSRFADIYMASLSCLLSYDISYTFYPRRTPLQHKLPAWSDRPPAARLPLLQEAQAK
;
A
#
# COMPACT_ATOMS: atom_id res chain seq x y z
N MET A 1 -15.24 12.01 20.64
CA MET A 1 -14.67 12.77 19.50
C MET A 1 -14.69 14.22 19.89
N GLN A 2 -13.53 14.85 20.12
CA GLN A 2 -13.46 16.22 20.62
C GLN A 2 -13.80 17.17 19.47
N VAL A 3 -14.99 17.76 19.52
CA VAL A 3 -15.47 18.67 18.47
C VAL A 3 -14.97 20.06 18.83
N HIS A 4 -13.83 20.46 18.27
CA HIS A 4 -13.40 21.85 18.35
C HIS A 4 -14.38 22.71 17.54
N ARG A 5 -15.07 23.62 18.23
CA ARG A 5 -16.09 24.52 17.65
C ARG A 5 -15.55 25.90 17.32
N ASP A 6 -14.32 26.19 17.72
CA ASP A 6 -13.67 27.49 17.55
C ASP A 6 -13.45 27.80 16.07
N ALA A 7 -13.69 29.05 15.65
CA ALA A 7 -13.58 29.45 14.24
C ALA A 7 -12.18 29.20 13.66
N GLU A 8 -11.13 29.55 14.41
CA GLU A 8 -9.72 29.29 14.07
C GLU A 8 -9.46 27.79 13.82
N SER A 9 -9.97 26.92 14.69
CA SER A 9 -9.80 25.47 14.56
C SER A 9 -10.50 24.90 13.32
N GLN A 10 -11.65 25.47 12.94
CA GLN A 10 -12.38 25.06 11.75
C GLN A 10 -11.64 25.49 10.48
N LEU A 11 -11.02 26.67 10.46
CA LEU A 11 -10.19 27.13 9.33
C LEU A 11 -9.03 26.18 9.08
N VAL A 12 -8.28 25.81 10.12
CA VAL A 12 -7.17 24.85 10.01
C VAL A 12 -7.65 23.49 9.49
N LEU A 13 -8.81 23.01 9.96
CA LEU A 13 -9.39 21.76 9.45
C LEU A 13 -9.79 21.84 7.98
N GLN A 14 -10.25 23.00 7.49
CA GLN A 14 -10.56 23.19 6.07
C GLN A 14 -9.29 23.23 5.21
N GLU A 15 -8.25 23.91 5.68
CA GLU A 15 -6.92 23.93 5.06
C GLU A 15 -6.40 22.49 4.87
N TRP A 16 -6.40 21.69 5.95
CA TRP A 16 -5.95 20.30 5.90
C TRP A 16 -6.82 19.39 5.03
N LYS A 17 -8.14 19.64 4.98
CA LYS A 17 -9.03 18.91 4.06
C LYS A 17 -8.72 19.24 2.61
N LYS A 18 -8.42 20.51 2.30
CA LYS A 18 -8.04 20.97 0.97
C LYS A 18 -6.71 20.34 0.55
N GLU A 19 -5.69 20.44 1.39
CA GLU A 19 -4.37 19.83 1.16
C GLU A 19 -4.50 18.31 0.91
N ARG A 20 -5.26 17.60 1.76
CA ARG A 20 -5.53 16.17 1.57
C ARG A 20 -6.21 15.87 0.23
N LYS A 21 -7.11 16.74 -0.23
CA LYS A 21 -7.79 16.57 -1.52
C LYS A 21 -6.81 16.75 -2.68
N GLU A 22 -5.96 17.76 -2.63
CA GLU A 22 -4.94 18.03 -3.65
C GLU A 22 -3.97 16.85 -3.80
N LEU A 23 -3.45 16.33 -2.69
CA LEU A 23 -2.58 15.16 -2.70
C LEU A 23 -3.26 13.90 -3.28
N ARG A 24 -4.56 13.72 -3.02
CA ARG A 24 -5.33 12.61 -3.59
C ARG A 24 -5.47 12.73 -5.10
N GLU A 25 -5.79 13.92 -5.61
CA GLU A 25 -5.93 14.14 -7.05
C GLU A 25 -4.59 13.98 -7.78
N MET A 26 -3.49 14.46 -7.20
CA MET A 26 -2.14 14.20 -7.73
C MET A 26 -1.83 12.70 -7.84
N THR A 27 -2.17 11.92 -6.81
CA THR A 27 -1.91 10.47 -6.78
C THR A 27 -2.81 9.71 -7.76
N LYS A 28 -4.05 10.17 -7.98
CA LYS A 28 -4.98 9.56 -8.94
C LYS A 28 -4.49 9.67 -10.38
N GLY A 29 -3.76 10.74 -10.72
CA GLY A 29 -3.19 10.95 -12.05
C GLY A 29 -2.20 9.87 -12.52
N SER A 30 -1.66 9.06 -11.60
CA SER A 30 -0.76 7.94 -11.93
C SER A 30 -1.50 6.67 -12.36
N PHE A 31 -2.82 6.60 -12.21
CA PHE A 31 -3.65 5.45 -12.56
C PHE A 31 -4.45 5.71 -13.84
N SER A 32 -5.08 4.66 -14.37
CA SER A 32 -5.98 4.79 -15.53
C SER A 32 -7.06 5.83 -15.24
N ALA A 33 -7.23 6.79 -16.14
CA ALA A 33 -8.24 7.84 -16.00
C ALA A 33 -9.68 7.30 -16.00
N GLN A 34 -9.92 6.14 -16.61
CA GLN A 34 -11.26 5.55 -16.74
C GLN A 34 -11.61 4.61 -15.57
N PHE A 35 -10.68 3.72 -15.19
CA PHE A 35 -10.95 2.65 -14.22
C PHE A 35 -10.17 2.79 -12.90
N GLY A 36 -9.21 3.71 -12.84
CA GLY A 36 -8.32 3.85 -11.68
C GLY A 36 -7.43 2.63 -11.49
N SER A 37 -7.23 2.23 -10.24
CA SER A 37 -6.43 1.05 -9.89
C SER A 37 -7.27 -0.22 -9.95
N LEU A 38 -6.73 -1.27 -10.58
CA LEU A 38 -7.35 -2.59 -10.59
C LEU A 38 -7.48 -3.19 -9.17
N PHE A 39 -6.64 -2.77 -8.24
CA PHE A 39 -6.55 -3.37 -6.90
C PHE A 39 -7.28 -2.58 -5.81
N ARG A 40 -7.48 -1.27 -5.99
CA ARG A 40 -8.02 -0.39 -4.94
C ARG A 40 -8.90 0.73 -5.50
N ILE A 41 -9.89 1.12 -4.71
CA ILE A 41 -10.68 2.33 -4.87
C ILE A 41 -10.54 3.12 -3.55
N ASP A 42 -9.83 4.24 -3.61
CA ASP A 42 -9.41 5.03 -2.44
C ASP A 42 -8.70 4.18 -1.38
N GLN A 43 -9.40 3.90 -0.26
CA GLN A 43 -8.90 3.13 0.87
C GLN A 43 -9.30 1.65 0.81
N ASN A 44 -10.24 1.31 -0.08
CA ASN A 44 -10.86 0.00 -0.11
C ASN A 44 -10.28 -0.87 -1.22
N PRO A 45 -10.04 -2.17 -0.97
CA PRO A 45 -9.69 -3.13 -2.02
C PRO A 45 -10.85 -3.33 -3.01
N THR A 46 -10.52 -3.53 -4.29
CA THR A 46 -11.50 -3.85 -5.33
C THR A 46 -12.01 -5.29 -5.20
N TYR A 47 -13.14 -5.59 -5.84
CA TYR A 47 -13.63 -6.96 -5.98
C TYR A 47 -12.58 -7.90 -6.60
N PHE A 48 -11.81 -7.40 -7.58
CA PHE A 48 -10.72 -8.16 -8.19
C PHE A 48 -9.67 -8.56 -7.16
N LEU A 49 -9.19 -7.63 -6.32
CA LEU A 49 -8.20 -7.93 -5.28
C LEU A 49 -8.74 -8.92 -4.24
N TRP A 50 -10.01 -8.80 -3.83
CA TRP A 50 -10.65 -9.77 -2.94
C TRP A 50 -10.68 -11.16 -3.55
N ARG A 51 -11.07 -11.26 -4.83
CA ARG A 51 -11.14 -12.52 -5.55
C ARG A 51 -9.74 -13.13 -5.65
N LEU A 52 -8.77 -12.36 -6.12
CA LEU A 52 -7.37 -12.78 -6.23
C LEU A 52 -6.82 -13.33 -4.92
N SER A 53 -7.03 -12.61 -3.81
CA SER A 53 -6.53 -13.02 -2.47
C SER A 53 -7.16 -14.31 -1.95
N ARG A 54 -8.28 -14.77 -2.51
CA ARG A 54 -8.93 -16.03 -2.15
C ARG A 54 -8.52 -17.21 -3.03
N PHE A 55 -8.14 -16.96 -4.27
CA PHE A 55 -7.85 -18.02 -5.25
C PHE A 55 -6.36 -18.26 -5.49
N ALA A 56 -5.51 -17.27 -5.21
CA ALA A 56 -4.07 -17.39 -5.42
C ALA A 56 -3.34 -17.17 -4.10
N ASP A 57 -2.48 -18.12 -3.73
CA ASP A 57 -1.58 -17.98 -2.57
C ASP A 57 -0.48 -16.95 -2.86
N ILE A 58 -0.03 -16.87 -4.11
CA ILE A 58 1.00 -15.93 -4.57
C ILE A 58 0.54 -15.26 -5.86
N TYR A 59 0.72 -13.94 -5.93
CA TYR A 59 0.46 -13.15 -7.13
C TYR A 59 1.73 -12.38 -7.54
N MET A 60 2.04 -12.40 -8.84
CA MET A 60 3.18 -11.74 -9.44
C MET A 60 2.80 -11.17 -10.82
N ALA A 61 3.63 -10.29 -11.38
CA ALA A 61 3.40 -9.74 -12.71
C ALA A 61 3.62 -10.78 -13.83
N SER A 62 4.57 -11.71 -13.64
CA SER A 62 4.90 -12.78 -14.60
C SER A 62 5.49 -14.00 -13.87
N LEU A 63 5.39 -15.17 -14.49
CA LEU A 63 6.01 -16.41 -13.99
C LEU A 63 7.53 -16.30 -13.89
N SER A 64 8.17 -15.51 -14.77
CA SER A 64 9.62 -15.30 -14.74
C SER A 64 10.10 -14.68 -13.42
N CYS A 65 9.22 -14.00 -12.67
CA CYS A 65 9.56 -13.49 -11.34
C CYS A 65 9.90 -14.62 -10.36
N LEU A 66 9.38 -15.84 -10.53
CA LEU A 66 9.72 -16.99 -9.68
C LEU A 66 11.16 -17.46 -9.89
N LEU A 67 11.76 -17.21 -11.06
CA LEU A 67 13.15 -17.57 -11.35
C LEU A 67 14.17 -16.77 -10.52
N SER A 68 13.72 -15.69 -9.86
CA SER A 68 14.56 -14.91 -8.95
C SER A 68 14.66 -15.52 -7.54
N TYR A 69 13.96 -16.62 -7.28
CA TYR A 69 13.94 -17.32 -5.99
C TYR A 69 14.60 -18.70 -6.12
N ASP A 70 15.20 -19.17 -5.04
CA ASP A 70 15.66 -20.55 -4.91
C ASP A 70 14.47 -21.51 -4.94
N ILE A 71 14.67 -22.72 -5.47
CA ILE A 71 13.68 -23.80 -5.47
C ILE A 71 13.26 -24.18 -4.03
N SER A 72 14.16 -24.03 -3.06
CA SER A 72 13.90 -24.28 -1.64
C SER A 72 13.27 -23.09 -0.90
N TYR A 73 12.95 -22.00 -1.60
CA TYR A 73 12.43 -20.79 -0.98
C TYR A 73 11.01 -21.00 -0.43
N THR A 74 10.81 -20.61 0.84
CA THR A 74 9.50 -20.67 1.50
C THR A 74 8.89 -19.27 1.61
N PHE A 75 7.71 -19.07 1.01
CA PHE A 75 6.98 -17.80 1.07
C PHE A 75 6.16 -17.69 2.37
N TYR A 76 6.37 -16.60 3.12
CA TYR A 76 5.63 -16.31 4.35
C TYR A 76 4.66 -15.12 4.16
N PRO A 77 3.33 -15.33 4.21
CA PRO A 77 2.38 -14.24 4.05
C PRO A 77 2.43 -13.28 5.25
N ARG A 78 2.32 -11.98 4.96
CA ARG A 78 2.24 -10.95 6.01
C ARG A 78 0.88 -10.99 6.69
N ARG A 79 0.87 -10.88 8.02
CA ARG A 79 -0.36 -10.75 8.80
C ARG A 79 -0.95 -9.35 8.62
N THR A 80 -2.21 -9.26 8.20
CA THR A 80 -2.99 -8.03 8.22
C THR A 80 -3.66 -7.91 9.60
N PRO A 81 -3.25 -6.96 10.46
CA PRO A 81 -3.88 -6.78 11.76
C PRO A 81 -5.32 -6.31 11.59
N LEU A 82 -6.19 -6.79 12.48
CA LEU A 82 -7.56 -6.26 12.59
C LEU A 82 -7.51 -4.84 13.16
N GLN A 83 -8.56 -4.05 12.94
CA GLN A 83 -8.58 -2.63 13.34
C GLN A 83 -8.30 -2.37 14.82
N HIS A 84 -8.67 -3.31 15.71
CA HIS A 84 -8.42 -3.23 17.16
C HIS A 84 -7.06 -3.81 17.58
N LYS A 85 -6.34 -4.46 16.66
CA LYS A 85 -5.01 -5.01 16.93
C LYS A 85 -3.99 -3.92 16.65
N LEU A 86 -3.03 -3.77 17.55
CA LEU A 86 -1.90 -2.89 17.30
C LEU A 86 -1.23 -3.27 15.98
N PRO A 87 -0.86 -2.29 15.14
CA PRO A 87 -0.18 -2.60 13.91
C PRO A 87 1.12 -3.35 14.22
N ALA A 88 1.35 -4.49 13.58
CA ALA A 88 2.55 -5.31 13.80
C ALA A 88 3.88 -4.63 13.44
N TRP A 89 3.84 -3.38 12.96
CA TRP A 89 5.02 -2.55 12.69
C TRP A 89 5.45 -1.71 13.90
N SER A 90 4.66 -1.62 14.97
CA SER A 90 5.09 -0.94 16.20
C SER A 90 6.31 -1.58 16.86
N ASP A 91 6.62 -2.85 16.52
CA ASP A 91 7.80 -3.57 17.03
C ASP A 91 8.95 -3.68 16.01
N ARG A 92 8.83 -3.10 14.81
CA ARG A 92 9.89 -3.17 13.78
C ARG A 92 10.58 -1.81 13.64
N PRO A 93 11.92 -1.72 13.82
CA PRO A 93 12.64 -0.54 13.36
C PRO A 93 12.40 -0.36 11.85
N PRO A 94 12.43 0.89 11.34
CA PRO A 94 12.15 1.16 9.95
C PRO A 94 13.06 0.26 9.11
N ALA A 95 12.45 -0.50 8.20
CA ALA A 95 13.18 -1.29 7.21
C ALA A 95 13.87 -0.32 6.22
N ALA A 96 14.90 0.36 6.69
CA ALA A 96 15.93 0.89 5.85
C ALA A 96 16.62 -0.32 5.22
N ARG A 97 16.56 -0.36 3.88
CA ARG A 97 17.36 -1.21 2.99
C ARG A 97 16.93 -2.68 2.94
N LEU A 98 15.88 -2.95 2.16
CA LEU A 98 16.03 -4.04 1.19
C LEU A 98 17.17 -3.61 0.26
N PRO A 99 18.24 -4.40 0.07
CA PRO A 99 19.22 -4.10 -0.95
C PRO A 99 18.50 -4.17 -2.30
N LEU A 100 18.29 -3.00 -2.89
CA LEU A 100 18.16 -2.88 -4.34
C LEU A 100 19.32 -3.69 -4.92
N LEU A 101 18.97 -4.67 -5.75
CA LEU A 101 19.90 -5.56 -6.44
C LEU A 101 20.85 -4.69 -7.27
N GLN A 102 21.99 -4.34 -6.67
CA GLN A 102 23.04 -3.58 -7.32
C GLN A 102 24.02 -4.59 -7.91
N GLU A 103 24.42 -4.27 -9.14
CA GLU A 103 25.58 -4.80 -9.87
C GLU A 103 25.31 -5.99 -10.80
N ALA A 104 24.74 -5.64 -11.95
CA ALA A 104 25.39 -6.03 -13.19
C ALA A 104 26.85 -5.54 -13.21
N GLN A 105 27.74 -6.39 -13.73
CA GLN A 105 29.18 -6.19 -14.00
C GLN A 105 30.17 -6.40 -12.83
N ALA A 106 30.79 -7.59 -12.80
CA ALA A 106 32.25 -7.78 -12.94
C ALA A 106 32.68 -9.21 -12.57
N LYS A 107 32.82 -10.07 -13.58
CA LYS A 107 34.04 -10.85 -13.91
C LYS A 107 33.75 -11.80 -15.07
#